data_AF-A0A1M5FPD7-F1
#
_entry.id   AF-A0A1M5FPD7-F1
#
_cell.length_a   1.000
_cell.length_b   1.000
_cell.length_c   1.000
_cell.angle_alpha   90.00
_cell.angle_beta   90.00
_cell.angle_gamma   90.00
#
_symmetry.space_group_name_H-M   'P 1'
#
loop_
_entity.id
_entity.type
_entity.pdbx_description
1 polymer ?
#
loop_
_entity_poly.entity_id
_entity_poly.type
_entity_poly.pdbx_seq_one_letter_code
_entity_poly.pdbx_strand_id
1 'polypeptide(L)'
;MTQRTKLILGIVGAAAAGVAIGMLLAPDSGNATRRNITRTAGGWASSVGDLLANAKGQLTTAKTKGKMNGRRLANKADDYL
;
A
#
# COMPACT_ATOMS: atom_id res chain seq x y z
N MET A 1 -12.05 -20.41 13.75
CA MET A 1 -11.65 -19.92 12.42
C MET A 1 -10.14 -19.86 12.34
N THR A 2 -9.52 -20.47 11.33
CA THR A 2 -8.06 -20.39 11.15
C THR A 2 -7.65 -18.97 10.73
N GLN A 3 -6.48 -18.51 11.16
CA GLN A 3 -5.92 -17.18 10.82
C GLN A 3 -5.89 -16.93 9.31
N ARG A 4 -5.64 -17.98 8.52
CA ARG A 4 -5.63 -17.93 7.05
C ARG A 4 -7.01 -17.57 6.48
N THR A 5 -8.09 -18.08 7.06
CA THR A 5 -9.46 -17.75 6.64
C THR A 5 -9.78 -16.27 6.87
N LYS A 6 -9.39 -15.70 8.01
CA LYS A 6 -9.61 -14.27 8.28
C LYS A 6 -8.80 -13.37 7.34
N LEU A 7 -7.57 -13.76 7.01
CA LEU A 7 -6.72 -13.04 6.07
C LEU A 7 -7.31 -13.05 4.66
N ILE A 8 -7.73 -14.22 4.17
CA ILE A 8 -8.36 -14.35 2.84
C ILE A 8 -9.65 -13.53 2.79
N LEU A 9 -10.50 -13.61 3.82
CA LEU A 9 -11.75 -12.86 3.87
C LEU A 9 -11.51 -11.34 3.90
N GLY A 10 -10.48 -10.88 4.62
CA GLY A 10 -10.06 -9.48 4.64
C GLY A 10 -9.57 -8.99 3.27
N ILE A 11 -8.76 -9.80 2.57
CA ILE A 11 -8.26 -9.47 1.23
C ILE A 11 -9.42 -9.42 0.22
N VAL A 12 -10.33 -10.40 0.26
CA VAL A 12 -11.49 -10.44 -0.64
C VAL A 12 -12.43 -9.26 -0.36
N GLY A 13 -12.68 -8.93 0.90
CA GLY A 13 -13.47 -7.75 1.28
C GLY A 13 -12.85 -6.43 0.82
N ALA A 14 -11.53 -6.28 0.98
CA ALA A 14 -10.80 -5.10 0.51
C ALA A 14 -10.81 -4.99 -1.02
N ALA A 15 -10.65 -6.11 -1.74
CA ALA A 15 -10.72 -6.14 -3.20
C ALA A 15 -12.13 -5.76 -3.70
N ALA A 16 -13.18 -6.31 -3.09
CA ALA A 16 -14.57 -5.98 -3.44
C ALA A 16 -14.88 -4.49 -3.22
N ALA A 17 -14.46 -3.92 -2.09
CA ALA A 17 -14.60 -2.49 -1.82
C ALA A 17 -13.81 -1.63 -2.82
N GLY A 18 -12.59 -2.04 -3.17
CA GLY A 18 -11.77 -1.36 -4.17
C GLY A 18 -12.39 -1.34 -5.56
N VAL A 19 -12.98 -2.47 -5.98
CA VAL A 19 -13.70 -2.57 -7.25
C VAL A 19 -14.97 -1.72 -7.21
N ALA A 20 -15.75 -1.78 -6.14
CA ALA A 20 -16.98 -1.00 -6.00
C ALA A 20 -16.71 0.51 -6.10
N ILE A 21 -15.68 1.01 -5.39
CA ILE A 21 -15.27 2.41 -5.44
C ILE A 21 -14.73 2.78 -6.83
N GLY A 22 -13.90 1.92 -7.44
CA GLY A 22 -13.37 2.14 -8.78
C GLY A 22 -14.45 2.18 -9.86
N MET A 23 -15.49 1.36 -9.71
CA MET A 23 -16.64 1.30 -10.61
C MET A 23 -17.56 2.53 -10.45
N LEU A 24 -17.66 3.08 -9.24
CA LEU A 24 -18.36 4.34 -8.96
C LEU A 24 -17.64 5.57 -9.54
N LEU A 25 -16.30 5.57 -9.55
CA LEU A 25 -15.49 6.68 -10.08
C LEU A 25 -15.38 6.70 -11.61
N ALA A 26 -15.50 5.55 -12.28
CA ALA A 26 -15.37 5.46 -13.73
C ALA A 26 -16.37 4.46 -14.35
N PRO A 27 -17.66 4.83 -14.49
CA PRO A 27 -18.60 4.05 -15.26
C PRO A 27 -18.46 4.37 -16.75
N ASP A 28 -17.63 3.61 -17.47
CA ASP A 28 -17.60 3.59 -18.94
C ASP A 28 -18.33 2.35 -19.48
N SER A 29 -18.83 2.43 -20.71
CA SER A 29 -19.42 1.28 -21.42
C SER A 29 -18.35 0.21 -21.74
N GLY A 30 -18.67 -1.06 -21.53
CA GLY A 30 -17.68 -2.15 -21.41
C GLY A 30 -16.64 -2.32 -22.53
N ASN A 31 -16.89 -1.85 -23.75
CA ASN A 31 -15.90 -1.88 -24.85
C ASN A 31 -14.88 -0.73 -24.73
N ALA A 32 -15.33 0.46 -24.32
CA ALA A 32 -14.47 1.60 -24.02
C ALA A 32 -13.66 1.34 -22.75
N THR A 33 -14.28 0.75 -21.72
CA THR A 33 -13.64 0.42 -20.43
C THR A 33 -12.41 -0.45 -20.59
N ARG A 34 -12.43 -1.49 -21.44
CA ARG A 34 -11.25 -2.36 -21.62
C ARG A 34 -10.10 -1.60 -22.30
N ARG A 35 -10.41 -0.81 -23.32
CA ARG A 35 -9.43 0.04 -24.01
C ARG A 35 -8.86 1.13 -23.10
N ASN A 36 -9.71 1.79 -22.32
CA ASN A 36 -9.31 2.81 -21.36
C ASN A 36 -8.54 2.21 -20.18
N ILE A 37 -8.96 1.07 -19.63
CA ILE A 37 -8.21 0.37 -18.57
C ILE A 37 -6.82 0.01 -19.07
N THR A 38 -6.65 -0.60 -20.25
CA THR A 38 -5.30 -0.98 -20.71
C THR A 38 -4.39 0.24 -20.90
N ARG A 39 -4.93 1.34 -21.45
CA ARG A 39 -4.16 2.56 -21.70
C ARG A 39 -3.85 3.34 -20.42
N THR A 40 -4.86 3.52 -19.57
CA THR A 40 -4.76 4.23 -18.29
C THR A 40 -4.00 3.41 -17.25
N ALA A 41 -4.21 2.09 -17.16
CA ALA A 41 -3.46 1.23 -16.26
C ALA A 41 -1.97 1.16 -16.62
N GLY A 42 -1.59 1.21 -17.91
CA GLY A 42 -0.19 1.28 -18.30
C GLY A 42 0.53 2.53 -17.75
N GLY A 43 -0.13 3.70 -17.83
CA GLY A 43 0.37 4.93 -17.24
C GLY A 43 0.32 4.94 -15.71
N TRP A 44 -0.80 4.51 -15.14
CA TRP A 44 -1.01 4.47 -13.69
C TRP A 44 -0.12 3.46 -12.98
N ALA A 45 0.16 2.31 -13.56
CA ALA A 45 1.04 1.31 -12.97
C ALA A 45 2.46 1.85 -12.76
N SER A 46 2.96 2.66 -13.71
CA SER A 46 4.26 3.32 -13.56
C SER A 46 4.23 4.37 -12.44
N SER A 47 3.21 5.24 -12.40
CA SER A 47 3.09 6.25 -11.35
C SER A 47 2.85 5.66 -9.96
N VAL A 48 2.06 4.60 -9.85
CA VAL A 48 1.84 3.85 -8.60
C VAL A 48 3.11 3.11 -8.19
N GLY A 49 3.83 2.54 -9.15
CA GLY A 49 5.14 1.91 -8.92
C GLY A 49 6.15 2.91 -8.35
N ASP A 50 6.23 4.10 -8.93
CA ASP A 50 7.11 5.18 -8.45
C ASP A 50 6.67 5.70 -7.08
N LEU A 51 5.37 5.91 -6.85
CA LEU A 51 4.84 6.28 -5.54
C LEU A 51 5.13 5.22 -4.48
N LEU A 52 4.99 3.94 -4.82
CA LEU A 52 5.28 2.83 -3.93
C LEU A 52 6.78 2.70 -3.64
N ALA A 53 7.64 2.90 -4.66
CA ALA A 53 9.09 2.92 -4.50
C ALA A 53 9.53 4.07 -3.59
N ASN A 54 9.00 5.28 -3.82
CA ASN A 54 9.23 6.45 -2.99
C ASN A 54 8.72 6.24 -1.56
N ALA A 55 7.50 5.72 -1.40
CA ALA A 55 6.91 5.43 -0.10
C ALA A 55 7.73 4.37 0.65
N LYS A 56 8.20 3.33 -0.04
CA LYS A 56 9.07 2.30 0.55
C LYS A 56 10.40 2.90 0.99
N GLY A 57 11.02 3.75 0.16
CA GLY A 57 12.26 4.47 0.47
C GLY A 57 12.13 5.40 1.69
N GLN A 58 11.04 6.17 1.75
CA GLN A 58 10.72 7.03 2.89
C GLN A 58 10.42 6.22 4.15
N LEU A 59 9.69 5.11 4.02
CA LEU A 59 9.38 4.22 5.15
C LEU A 59 10.63 3.52 5.68
N THR A 60 11.56 3.10 4.82
CA THR A 60 12.86 2.57 5.24
C THR A 60 13.71 3.63 5.92
N THR A 61 13.69 4.87 5.44
CA THR A 61 14.42 5.99 6.07
C THR A 61 13.82 6.34 7.43
N ALA A 62 12.49 6.40 7.51
CA ALA A 62 11.76 6.65 8.75
C ALA A 62 11.95 5.51 9.76
N LYS A 63 11.90 4.24 9.32
CA LYS A 63 12.23 3.09 10.17
C LYS A 63 13.68 3.16 10.67
N THR A 64 14.64 3.47 9.81
CA THR A 64 16.06 3.55 10.20
C THR A 64 16.32 4.71 11.17
N LYS A 65 15.75 5.89 10.93
CA LYS A 65 15.79 7.02 11.89
C LYS A 65 15.11 6.67 13.21
N GLY A 66 13.93 6.05 13.18
CA GLY A 66 13.23 5.58 14.38
C GLY A 66 14.03 4.52 15.15
N LYS A 67 14.70 3.59 14.44
CA LYS A 67 15.56 2.57 15.05
C LYS A 67 16.83 3.16 15.66
N MET A 68 17.42 4.19 15.03
CA MET A 68 18.59 4.90 15.56
C MET A 68 18.25 5.75 16.77
N ASN A 69 17.14 6.49 16.73
CA ASN A 69 16.68 7.26 17.89
C ASN A 69 16.24 6.34 19.02
N GLY A 70 15.51 5.26 18.71
CA GLY A 70 15.14 4.23 19.69
C GLY A 70 16.35 3.53 20.30
N ARG A 71 17.39 3.22 19.52
CA ARG A 71 18.66 2.66 20.05
C ARG A 71 19.45 3.68 20.88
N ARG A 72 19.46 4.95 20.50
CA ARG A 72 20.13 6.00 21.29
C ARG A 72 19.39 6.28 22.60
N LEU A 73 18.06 6.19 22.59
CA LEU A 73 17.22 6.29 23.79
C LEU A 73 17.38 5.06 24.68
N ALA A 74 17.39 3.85 24.10
CA ALA A 74 17.62 2.61 24.83
C ALA A 74 19.01 2.57 25.48
N ASN A 75 20.08 2.90 24.73
CA ASN A 75 21.43 2.94 25.28
C ASN A 75 21.60 4.04 26.34
N LYS A 76 20.95 5.20 26.18
CA LYS A 76 20.96 6.22 27.24
C LYS A 76 20.21 5.74 28.48
N ALA A 77 19.09 5.06 28.33
CA ALA A 77 18.33 4.52 29.46
C ALA A 77 19.11 3.44 30.22
N ASP A 78 19.86 2.58 29.51
CA ASP A 78 20.76 1.60 30.12
C ASP A 78 21.95 2.24 30.84
N ASP A 79 22.45 3.41 30.38
CA ASP A 79 23.56 4.14 31.02
C ASP A 79 23.15 4.83 32.34
N TYR A 80 21.84 4.92 32.61
CA TYR A 80 21.29 5.50 33.86
C TYR A 80 20.77 4.43 34.85
N LEU A 81 20.89 3.13 34.53
CA LEU A 81 20.57 1.99 35.39
C LEU A 81 21.84 1.32 35.93
#